data_AF-A0A1Y2IJ53-F1
#
_entry.id   AF-A0A1Y2IJ53-F1
#
_cell.length_a   1.000
_cell.length_b   1.000
_cell.length_c   1.000
_cell.angle_alpha   90.00
_cell.angle_beta   90.00
_cell.angle_gamma   90.00
#
_symmetry.space_group_name_H-M   'P 1'
#
loop_
_entity.id
_entity.type
_entity.pdbx_description
1 polymer ?
#
loop_
_entity_poly.entity_id
_entity_poly.type
_entity_poly.pdbx_seq_one_letter_code
_entity_poly.pdbx_strand_id
1 'polypeptide(L)'
;MSYVQYTRDVQIKYKVTLEGWSLETLCKPADLPANVPLLQQIRDSLVSGQCFFRRLGASEYVAIKADYNARVASRQVKPRKKRSDAGKPRPRGRKHMFDTNDEQDTVSDGEDADGGGTDIAAGRAATKRPRLESGPVSTVVQVV
;
A
#
# COMPACT_ATOMS: atom_id res chain seq x y z
N MET A 1 7.90 7.93 -2.18
CA MET A 1 7.38 8.00 -3.57
C MET A 1 8.51 7.63 -4.50
N SER A 2 8.34 6.67 -5.41
CA SER A 2 9.39 6.32 -6.38
C SER A 2 9.13 7.09 -7.67
N TYR A 3 10.05 7.96 -8.06
CA TYR A 3 9.94 8.73 -9.31
C TYR A 3 9.89 7.83 -10.55
N VAL A 4 10.44 6.62 -10.47
CA VAL A 4 10.35 5.57 -11.50
C VAL A 4 8.90 5.10 -11.74
N GLN A 5 8.05 5.17 -10.71
CA GLN A 5 6.64 4.76 -10.78
C GLN A 5 5.69 5.93 -11.05
N TYR A 6 6.21 7.06 -11.51
CA TYR A 6 5.46 8.28 -11.77
C TYR A 6 4.20 8.05 -12.62
N THR A 7 4.32 7.32 -13.73
CA THR A 7 3.17 7.04 -14.61
C THR A 7 2.04 6.32 -13.88
N ARG A 8 2.36 5.33 -13.04
CA ARG A 8 1.36 4.58 -12.29
C ARG A 8 0.75 5.41 -11.17
N ASP A 9 1.61 5.99 -10.32
CA ASP A 9 1.22 6.57 -9.04
C ASP A 9 0.71 8.00 -9.18
N VAL A 10 1.04 8.68 -10.28
CA VAL A 10 0.65 10.07 -10.56
C VAL A 10 -0.27 10.15 -11.76
N GLN A 11 0.22 9.81 -12.96
CA GLN A 11 -0.56 9.99 -14.20
C GLN A 11 -1.83 9.15 -14.22
N ILE A 12 -1.73 7.86 -13.95
CA ILE A 12 -2.88 6.96 -14.01
C ILE A 12 -3.79 7.13 -12.79
N LYS A 13 -3.19 7.28 -11.60
CA LYS A 13 -3.95 7.35 -10.35
C LYS A 13 -4.70 8.67 -10.17
N TYR A 14 -4.04 9.79 -10.44
CA TYR A 14 -4.61 11.13 -10.22
C TYR A 14 -5.03 11.83 -11.51
N LYS A 15 -4.77 11.23 -12.69
CA LYS A 15 -5.10 11.81 -14.00
C LYS A 15 -4.47 13.19 -14.18
N VAL A 16 -3.21 13.32 -13.76
CA VAL A 16 -2.42 14.56 -13.92
C VAL A 16 -1.06 14.25 -14.52
N THR A 17 -0.56 15.16 -15.34
CA THR A 17 0.78 15.09 -15.91
C THR A 17 1.57 16.34 -15.53
N LEU A 18 2.88 16.19 -15.44
CA LEU A 18 3.81 17.28 -15.18
C LEU A 18 4.31 17.79 -16.52
N GLU A 19 4.08 19.07 -16.80
CA GLU A 19 4.55 19.75 -18.00
C GLU A 19 5.66 20.73 -17.63
N GLY A 20 6.57 20.98 -18.58
CA GLY A 20 7.67 21.95 -18.42
C GLY A 20 8.74 21.58 -17.39
N TRP A 21 8.85 20.31 -17.01
CA TRP A 21 9.99 19.83 -16.23
C TRP A 21 11.27 19.94 -17.06
N SER A 22 12.30 20.61 -16.54
CA SER A 22 13.50 20.97 -17.30
C SER A 22 14.48 19.82 -17.53
N LEU A 23 14.35 18.73 -16.79
CA LEU A 23 15.22 17.55 -16.91
C LEU A 23 14.54 16.44 -17.70
N GLU A 24 15.34 15.62 -18.39
CA GLU A 24 14.84 14.46 -19.12
C GLU A 24 14.19 13.42 -18.20
N THR A 25 14.68 13.31 -16.96
CA THR A 25 14.16 12.36 -15.97
C THR A 25 13.66 13.05 -14.71
N LEU A 26 12.50 12.61 -14.25
CA LEU A 26 11.95 13.01 -12.96
C LEU A 26 12.77 12.35 -11.86
N CYS A 27 13.41 13.16 -11.02
CA CYS A 27 14.29 12.69 -9.97
C CYS A 27 14.10 13.51 -8.69
N LYS A 28 14.64 12.99 -7.59
CA LYS A 28 14.65 13.72 -6.32
C LYS A 28 15.67 14.87 -6.42
N PRO A 29 15.32 16.10 -6.04
CA PRO A 29 16.26 17.22 -6.13
C PRO A 29 17.56 17.01 -5.33
N ALA A 30 17.49 16.29 -4.20
CA ALA A 30 18.68 15.98 -3.39
C ALA A 30 19.59 14.90 -3.98
N ASP A 31 19.09 14.12 -4.94
CA ASP A 31 19.88 13.06 -5.61
C ASP A 31 20.50 13.59 -6.91
N LEU A 32 20.18 14.83 -7.30
CA LEU A 32 20.90 15.51 -8.37
C LEU A 32 22.36 15.69 -7.94
N PRO A 33 23.35 15.42 -8.82
CA PRO A 33 24.73 15.77 -8.54
C PRO A 33 24.80 17.26 -8.21
N ALA A 34 25.77 17.68 -7.38
CA ALA A 34 25.94 19.03 -6.83
C ALA A 34 26.15 20.12 -7.93
N ASN A 35 25.14 20.28 -8.76
CA ASN A 35 25.10 21.09 -9.94
C ASN A 35 24.04 22.15 -9.65
N VAL A 36 24.46 23.14 -8.86
CA VAL A 36 23.68 24.32 -8.50
C VAL A 36 22.93 24.92 -9.69
N PRO A 37 23.48 25.04 -10.92
CA PRO A 37 22.72 25.60 -12.03
C PRO A 37 21.54 24.72 -12.47
N LEU A 38 21.61 23.38 -12.38
CA LEU A 38 20.44 22.53 -12.70
C LEU A 38 19.31 22.75 -11.70
N LEU A 39 19.66 22.88 -10.42
CA LEU A 39 18.68 23.19 -9.37
C LEU A 39 18.07 24.57 -9.55
N GLN A 40 18.87 25.56 -9.96
CA GLN A 40 18.39 26.90 -10.30
C GLN A 40 17.43 26.85 -11.49
N GLN A 41 17.75 26.13 -12.56
CA GLN A 41 16.86 26.00 -13.72
C GLN A 41 15.51 25.39 -13.36
N ILE A 42 15.48 24.34 -12.52
CA ILE A 42 14.23 23.74 -12.03
C ILE A 42 13.46 24.75 -11.18
N ARG A 43 14.14 25.48 -10.29
CA ARG A 43 13.50 26.51 -9.47
C ARG A 43 12.88 27.59 -10.36
N ASP A 44 13.63 28.07 -11.33
CA ASP A 44 13.21 29.17 -12.20
C ASP A 44 12.04 28.75 -13.10
N SER A 45 12.02 27.49 -13.58
CA SER A 45 10.88 26.95 -14.34
C SER A 45 9.61 26.83 -13.48
N LEU A 46 9.74 26.47 -12.19
CA LEU A 46 8.63 26.45 -11.25
C LEU A 46 8.11 27.86 -10.93
N VAL A 47 9.03 28.81 -10.67
CA VAL A 47 8.67 30.20 -10.32
C VAL A 47 8.04 30.94 -11.50
N SER A 48 8.55 30.72 -12.72
CA SER A 48 7.99 31.30 -13.94
C SER A 48 6.67 30.66 -14.37
N GLY A 49 6.23 29.59 -13.72
CA GLY A 49 5.01 28.86 -14.06
C GLY A 49 5.14 28.02 -15.33
N GLN A 50 6.34 27.84 -15.88
CA GLN A 50 6.59 26.95 -17.02
C GLN A 50 6.45 25.49 -16.61
N CYS A 51 6.80 25.16 -15.35
CA CYS A 51 6.66 23.82 -14.79
C CYS A 51 5.42 23.71 -13.90
N PHE A 52 4.43 22.92 -14.32
CA PHE A 52 3.17 22.78 -13.58
C PHE A 52 2.49 21.42 -13.81
N PHE A 53 1.56 21.08 -12.92
CA PHE A 53 0.71 19.91 -13.10
C PHE A 53 -0.55 20.26 -13.87
N ARG A 54 -0.80 19.57 -14.97
CA ARG A 54 -2.01 19.67 -15.77
C ARG A 54 -2.88 18.42 -15.60
N ARG A 55 -4.20 18.58 -15.57
CA ARG A 55 -5.14 17.46 -15.65
C ARG A 55 -5.11 16.85 -17.05
N LEU A 56 -5.00 15.52 -17.10
CA LEU A 56 -5.06 14.76 -18.35
C LEU A 56 -6.49 14.76 -18.90
N GLY A 57 -6.59 14.97 -20.21
CA GLY A 57 -7.83 14.75 -20.96
C GLY A 57 -8.21 13.27 -21.00
N ALA A 58 -9.45 12.98 -21.39
CA ALA A 58 -9.93 11.60 -21.48
C ALA A 58 -9.13 10.77 -22.51
N SER A 59 -8.84 11.35 -23.68
CA SER A 59 -8.06 10.71 -24.73
C SER A 59 -6.61 10.44 -24.30
N GLU A 60 -5.94 11.44 -23.73
CA GLU A 60 -4.56 11.33 -23.24
C GLU A 60 -4.46 10.26 -22.13
N TYR A 61 -5.43 10.24 -21.20
CA TYR A 61 -5.47 9.24 -20.15
C TYR A 61 -5.59 7.82 -20.70
N VAL A 62 -6.44 7.60 -21.70
CA VAL A 62 -6.61 6.28 -22.32
C VAL A 62 -5.32 5.84 -23.01
N ALA A 63 -4.66 6.73 -23.75
CA ALA A 63 -3.39 6.45 -24.40
C ALA A 63 -2.29 6.08 -23.38
N ILE A 64 -2.07 6.91 -22.36
CA ILE A 64 -1.06 6.68 -21.31
C ILE A 64 -1.33 5.36 -20.58
N LYS A 65 -2.60 5.05 -20.31
CA LYS A 65 -2.97 3.80 -19.63
C LYS A 65 -2.73 2.58 -20.53
N ALA A 66 -3.03 2.68 -21.82
CA ALA A 66 -2.75 1.62 -22.79
C ALA A 66 -1.24 1.35 -22.90
N ASP A 67 -0.43 2.40 -23.05
CA ASP A 67 1.03 2.30 -23.13
C ASP A 67 1.61 1.69 -21.85
N TYR A 68 1.15 2.13 -20.68
CA TYR A 68 1.57 1.56 -19.41
C TYR A 68 1.21 0.07 -19.31
N ASN A 69 0.00 -0.33 -19.72
CA ASN A 69 -0.41 -1.73 -19.72
C ASN A 69 0.44 -2.58 -20.68
N ALA A 70 0.80 -2.04 -21.86
CA ALA A 70 1.70 -2.70 -22.80
C ALA A 70 3.09 -2.91 -22.18
N ARG A 71 3.63 -1.90 -21.49
CA ARG A 71 4.92 -1.99 -20.77
C ARG A 71 4.90 -2.95 -19.59
N VAL A 72 3.74 -3.09 -18.93
CA VAL A 72 3.54 -4.10 -17.87
C VAL A 72 3.48 -5.50 -18.49
N ALA A 73 2.77 -5.68 -19.60
CA ALA A 73 2.68 -6.95 -20.32
C ALA A 73 4.05 -7.42 -20.85
N SER A 74 4.86 -6.49 -21.37
CA SER A 74 6.24 -6.76 -21.81
C SER A 74 7.24 -6.94 -20.65
N ARG A 75 6.79 -6.91 -19.38
CA ARG A 75 7.60 -7.02 -18.16
C ARG A 75 8.69 -5.95 -18.01
N GLN A 76 8.61 -4.85 -18.76
CA GLN A 76 9.51 -3.70 -18.58
C GLN A 76 9.25 -2.97 -17.26
N VAL A 77 8.03 -3.08 -16.70
CA VAL A 77 7.70 -2.57 -15.37
C VAL A 77 7.92 -3.67 -14.33
N LYS A 78 8.90 -3.49 -13.44
CA LYS A 78 9.21 -4.45 -12.37
C LYS A 78 8.01 -4.64 -11.44
N PRO A 79 7.42 -5.84 -11.32
CA PRO A 79 6.32 -6.08 -10.41
C PRO A 79 6.80 -5.98 -8.95
N ARG A 80 5.91 -5.52 -8.07
CA ARG A 80 6.22 -5.46 -6.63
C ARG A 80 6.38 -6.88 -6.09
N LYS A 81 7.46 -7.13 -5.35
CA LYS A 81 7.67 -8.40 -4.64
C LYS A 81 6.46 -8.70 -3.76
N LYS A 82 5.86 -9.88 -3.95
CA LYS A 82 4.81 -10.38 -3.04
C LYS A 82 5.41 -10.60 -1.66
N ARG A 83 4.69 -10.22 -0.61
CA ARG A 83 5.14 -10.49 0.77
C ARG A 83 5.13 -12.00 1.03
N SER A 84 6.05 -12.48 1.85
CA SER A 84 6.18 -13.91 2.16
C SER A 84 5.00 -14.48 2.95
N ASP A 85 4.22 -13.61 3.58
CA ASP A 85 3.00 -13.91 4.31
C ASP A 85 1.72 -13.64 3.51
N ALA A 86 1.84 -13.19 2.25
CA ALA A 86 0.68 -12.92 1.41
C ALA A 86 -0.12 -14.20 1.19
N GLY A 87 -1.32 -14.27 1.78
CA GLY A 87 -2.20 -15.43 1.73
C GLY A 87 -1.96 -16.46 2.85
N LYS A 88 -1.00 -16.26 3.76
CA LYS A 88 -0.81 -17.15 4.91
C LYS A 88 -1.89 -16.86 5.97
N PRO A 89 -2.61 -17.89 6.46
CA PRO A 89 -3.56 -17.71 7.55
C PRO A 89 -2.81 -17.27 8.82
N ARG A 90 -3.34 -16.25 9.51
CA ARG A 90 -2.78 -15.83 10.81
C ARG A 90 -3.03 -16.95 11.83
N PRO A 91 -2.04 -17.33 12.65
CA PRO A 91 -2.25 -18.34 13.67
C PRO A 91 -3.40 -17.90 14.59
N ARG A 92 -4.39 -18.77 14.77
CA ARG A 92 -5.45 -18.56 15.76
C ARG A 92 -4.81 -18.84 17.12
N GLY A 93 -4.77 -17.82 17.97
CA GLY A 93 -4.25 -17.99 19.34
C GLY A 93 -4.97 -19.17 20.02
N ARG A 94 -4.20 -20.04 20.68
CA ARG A 94 -4.77 -21.09 21.52
C ARG A 94 -5.58 -20.39 22.60
N LYS A 95 -6.88 -20.68 22.68
CA LYS A 95 -7.66 -20.29 23.87
C LYS A 95 -7.04 -21.07 25.02
N HIS A 96 -6.51 -20.38 26.01
CA HIS A 96 -6.04 -20.97 27.25
C HIS A 96 -7.25 -21.69 27.87
N MET A 97 -7.30 -23.02 27.74
CA MET A 97 -8.24 -23.82 28.51
C MET A 97 -7.68 -23.77 29.93
N PHE A 98 -8.37 -23.06 30.83
CA PHE A 98 -8.13 -23.24 32.25
C PHE A 98 -8.50 -24.69 32.55
N ASP A 99 -7.49 -25.49 32.84
CA ASP A 99 -7.65 -26.85 33.33
C ASP A 99 -8.19 -26.78 34.75
N THR A 100 -9.34 -27.40 34.99
CA THR A 100 -9.87 -27.64 36.33
C THR A 100 -10.03 -29.13 36.42
N ASN A 101 -8.96 -29.82 36.79
CA ASN A 101 -9.10 -31.03 37.57
C ASN A 101 -7.94 -31.20 38.54
N ASP A 102 -8.36 -31.39 39.78
CA ASP A 102 -7.63 -31.51 41.02
C ASP A 102 -7.00 -32.92 41.14
N GLU A 103 -5.88 -32.99 41.85
CA GLU A 103 -5.24 -34.18 42.46
C GLU A 103 -4.74 -35.34 41.57
N GLN A 104 -3.43 -35.41 41.36
CA GLN A 104 -2.64 -36.47 42.00
C GLN A 104 -1.14 -36.14 42.09
N ASP A 105 -0.66 -36.35 43.30
CA ASP A 105 0.66 -36.15 43.87
C ASP A 105 1.71 -37.11 43.27
N THR A 106 2.80 -36.56 42.69
CA THR A 106 4.10 -37.24 42.64
C THR A 106 5.23 -36.21 42.73
N VAL A 107 5.82 -36.12 43.91
CA VAL A 107 7.12 -35.49 44.20
C VAL A 107 8.26 -36.12 43.40
N SER A 108 9.06 -35.30 42.70
CA SER A 108 10.51 -35.51 42.53
C SER A 108 11.20 -34.20 42.14
N ASP A 109 12.05 -33.75 43.06
CA ASP A 109 13.06 -32.69 43.12
C ASP A 109 13.75 -32.23 41.81
N GLY A 110 14.06 -30.92 41.73
CA GLY A 110 15.05 -30.34 40.81
C GLY A 110 14.88 -28.82 40.53
N GLU A 111 15.70 -28.01 41.20
CA GLU A 111 15.87 -26.53 41.23
C GLU A 111 16.17 -25.92 39.82
N ASP A 112 15.97 -24.64 39.41
CA ASP A 112 16.20 -23.30 39.99
C ASP A 112 15.62 -22.18 39.08
N ALA A 113 15.19 -21.05 39.69
CA ALA A 113 15.26 -19.61 39.26
C ALA A 113 14.68 -19.14 37.88
N ASP A 114 14.13 -17.96 37.61
CA ASP A 114 13.86 -16.64 38.23
C ASP A 114 13.07 -15.86 37.12
N GLY A 115 11.86 -15.32 37.33
CA GLY A 115 11.63 -13.93 37.76
C GLY A 115 10.71 -13.13 36.81
N GLY A 116 9.65 -12.49 37.35
CA GLY A 116 9.16 -11.16 36.89
C GLY A 116 7.84 -11.02 36.10
N GLY A 117 6.74 -10.66 36.79
CA GLY A 117 5.48 -10.12 36.21
C GLY A 117 5.64 -8.73 35.55
N THR A 118 4.69 -8.14 34.81
CA THR A 118 3.34 -7.72 35.24
C THR A 118 2.48 -7.28 34.04
N ASP A 119 1.26 -7.81 33.98
CA ASP A 119 -0.05 -7.15 33.96
C ASP A 119 -0.55 -6.26 32.79
N ILE A 120 -1.83 -6.49 32.51
CA ILE A 120 -2.63 -6.14 31.34
C ILE A 120 -3.52 -4.92 31.65
N ALA A 121 -3.68 -4.00 30.69
CA ALA A 121 -4.87 -3.14 30.63
C ALA A 121 -5.79 -3.60 29.49
N ALA A 122 -6.95 -4.12 29.88
CA ALA A 122 -7.90 -4.88 29.07
C ALA A 122 -8.73 -4.02 28.10
N GLY A 123 -8.80 -4.44 26.83
CA GLY A 123 -9.80 -3.98 25.86
C GLY A 123 -11.05 -4.85 25.89
N ARG A 124 -12.23 -4.26 26.15
CA ARG A 124 -13.54 -4.90 26.04
C ARG A 124 -13.79 -5.42 24.61
N ALA A 125 -14.24 -6.67 24.49
CA ALA A 125 -14.55 -7.31 23.22
C ALA A 125 -15.88 -6.80 22.62
N ALA A 126 -15.81 -6.18 21.45
CA ALA A 126 -16.98 -5.82 20.66
C ALA A 126 -17.59 -7.04 19.96
N THR A 127 -18.86 -7.32 20.24
CA THR A 127 -19.68 -8.34 19.56
C THR A 127 -19.84 -8.01 18.08
N LYS A 128 -19.50 -8.97 17.21
CA LYS A 128 -19.57 -8.83 15.75
C LYS A 128 -21.04 -8.78 15.29
N ARG A 129 -21.41 -7.72 14.58
CA ARG A 129 -22.73 -7.60 13.93
C ARG A 129 -22.85 -8.58 12.75
N PRO A 130 -23.99 -9.25 12.56
CA PRO A 130 -24.19 -10.14 11.41
C PRO A 130 -24.27 -9.35 10.10
N ARG A 131 -23.75 -9.99 9.04
CA ARG A 131 -23.68 -9.45 7.68
C ARG A 131 -25.04 -9.63 7.00
N LEU A 132 -25.68 -8.53 6.61
CA LEU A 132 -26.86 -8.55 5.73
C LEU A 132 -26.45 -9.04 4.34
N GLU A 133 -27.09 -10.11 3.86
CA GLU A 133 -26.98 -10.56 2.48
C GLU A 133 -27.67 -9.55 1.55
N SER A 134 -26.94 -9.03 0.57
CA SER A 134 -27.54 -8.28 -0.53
C SER A 134 -28.04 -9.28 -1.59
N GLY A 135 -29.35 -9.42 -1.72
CA GLY A 135 -29.97 -10.20 -2.80
C GLY A 135 -29.66 -9.63 -4.20
N PRO A 136 -29.87 -10.43 -5.26
CA PRO A 136 -29.58 -10.01 -6.63
C PRO A 136 -30.54 -8.91 -7.11
N VAL A 137 -29.98 -7.89 -7.77
CA VAL A 137 -30.71 -6.81 -8.43
C VAL A 137 -31.41 -7.38 -9.66
N SER A 138 -32.74 -7.36 -9.67
CA SER A 138 -33.56 -7.74 -10.82
C SER A 138 -33.50 -6.64 -11.88
N THR A 139 -32.84 -6.91 -13.01
CA THR A 139 -32.82 -6.02 -14.16
C THR A 139 -34.10 -6.22 -14.96
N VAL A 140 -35.04 -5.27 -14.86
CA VAL A 140 -36.20 -5.20 -15.75
C VAL A 140 -35.72 -4.72 -17.11
N VAL A 141 -35.76 -5.60 -18.11
CA VAL A 141 -35.60 -5.25 -19.52
C VAL A 141 -36.95 -4.75 -20.03
N GLN A 142 -37.03 -3.49 -20.40
CA GLN A 142 -38.19 -2.92 -21.06
C GLN A 142 -37.86 -2.74 -22.55
N VAL A 143 -38.53 -3.54 -23.38
CA VAL A 143 -38.48 -3.48 -24.84
C VAL A 143 -39.42 -2.35 -25.30
N VAL A 144 -38.94 -1.51 -26.23
CA VAL A 144 -39.77 -0.69 -27.12
C VAL A 144 -39.32 -0.98 -28.54
#